data_AF-A0A383ENN8-F1
#
_entry.id   AF-A0A383ENN8-F1
#
_cell.length_a   1.000
_cell.length_b   1.000
_cell.length_c   1.000
_cell.angle_alpha   90.00
_cell.angle_beta   90.00
_cell.angle_gamma   90.00
#
_symmetry.space_group_name_H-M   'P 1'
#
loop_
_entity.id
_entity.type
_entity.pdbx_description
1 polymer ?
#
loop_
_entity_poly.entity_id
_entity_poly.type
_entity_poly.pdbx_seq_one_letter_code
_entity_poly.pdbx_strand_id
1 'polypeptide(L)' 'MSVRKSIKDFLRENQKDISKLLSLTLNQTKEQLFANPEYKLNESELETLDSLIKQRNDGKPFAYLKGSQGFYDL' A
#
# COMPACT_ATOMS: atom_id res chain seq x y z
N MET A 1 1.30 -12.96 -19.43
CA MET A 1 1.50 -13.55 -18.09
C MET A 1 1.73 -12.42 -17.11
N SER A 2 0.70 -11.99 -16.38
CA SER A 2 0.87 -11.02 -15.30
C SER A 2 1.48 -11.75 -14.11
N VAL A 3 2.76 -11.52 -13.85
CA VAL A 3 3.44 -12.04 -12.65
C VAL A 3 2.72 -11.42 -11.45
N ARG A 4 1.98 -12.25 -10.69
CA ARG A 4 1.37 -11.80 -9.44
C ARG A 4 2.49 -11.52 -8.45
N LYS A 5 2.76 -10.24 -8.19
CA LYS A 5 3.74 -9.79 -7.20
C LYS A 5 3.21 -10.06 -5.79
N SER A 6 4.09 -10.54 -4.91
CA SER A 6 3.80 -10.73 -3.50
C SER A 6 4.15 -9.49 -2.69
N ILE A 7 3.65 -9.42 -1.45
CA ILE A 7 4.00 -8.36 -0.49
C ILE A 7 5.53 -8.18 -0.41
N LYS A 8 6.28 -9.28 -0.32
CA LYS A 8 7.75 -9.27 -0.29
C LYS A 8 8.38 -8.63 -1.52
N ASP A 9 7.79 -8.82 -2.70
CA ASP A 9 8.29 -8.23 -3.94
C ASP A 9 8.19 -6.71 -3.88
N PHE A 10 7.03 -6.19 -3.48
CA PHE A 10 6.80 -4.76 -3.28
C PHE A 10 7.63 -4.16 -2.14
N LEU A 11 7.82 -4.88 -1.03
CA LEU A 11 8.66 -4.42 0.08
C LEU A 11 10.15 -4.34 -0.28
N ARG A 12 10.60 -5.12 -1.28
CA ARG A 12 11.98 -5.08 -1.81
C ARG A 12 12.18 -3.94 -2.79
N GLU A 13 11.13 -3.53 -3.50
CA GLU A 13 11.17 -2.30 -4.26
C GLU A 13 11.35 -1.16 -3.26
N ASN A 14 12.47 -0.42 -3.38
CA ASN A 14 12.83 0.69 -2.49
C ASN A 14 11.94 1.94 -2.72
N GLN A 15 10.65 1.70 -2.93
CA GLN A 15 9.60 2.67 -3.11
C GLN A 15 9.28 3.32 -1.76
N LYS A 16 9.38 4.65 -1.69
CA LYS A 16 9.06 5.40 -0.46
C LYS A 16 7.62 5.11 -0.06
N ASP A 17 7.43 4.84 1.22
CA ASP A 17 6.12 4.56 1.83
C ASP A 17 5.39 3.30 1.32
N ILE A 18 6.03 2.41 0.53
CA ILE A 18 5.35 1.22 -0.02
C ILE A 18 4.71 0.32 1.05
N SER A 19 5.39 0.14 2.18
CA SER A 19 4.84 -0.59 3.33
C SER A 19 3.58 0.06 3.91
N LYS A 20 3.47 1.40 3.89
CA LYS A 20 2.28 2.11 4.35
C LYS A 20 1.15 2.02 3.33
N LEU A 21 1.47 2.07 2.03
CA LEU A 21 0.50 1.92 0.93
C LEU A 21 -0.07 0.50 0.89
N LEU A 22 0.77 -0.52 1.09
CA LEU A 22 0.35 -1.92 1.25
C LEU A 22 -0.55 -2.09 2.46
N SER A 23 -0.18 -1.51 3.60
CA SER A 23 -1.02 -1.54 4.80
C SER A 23 -2.40 -0.92 4.55
N LEU A 24 -2.46 0.17 3.79
CA LEU A 24 -3.72 0.80 3.41
C LEU A 24 -4.55 -0.07 2.47
N THR A 25 -3.90 -0.65 1.46
CA THR A 25 -4.54 -1.46 0.41
C THR A 25 -5.14 -2.74 0.98
N LEU A 26 -4.38 -3.43 1.82
CA LEU A 26 -4.76 -4.72 2.41
C LEU A 26 -5.53 -4.56 3.72
N ASN A 27 -5.71 -3.32 4.20
CA ASN A 27 -6.25 -3.01 5.52
C ASN A 27 -5.55 -3.80 6.64
N GLN A 28 -4.22 -3.91 6.53
CA GLN A 28 -3.36 -4.70 7.41
C GLN A 28 -2.32 -3.82 8.10
N THR A 29 -1.93 -4.17 9.32
CA THR A 29 -0.81 -3.50 9.99
C THR A 29 0.51 -3.87 9.33
N LYS A 30 1.55 -3.06 9.55
CA LYS A 30 2.91 -3.38 9.08
C LYS A 30 3.33 -4.77 9.54
N GLU A 31 3.08 -5.11 10.80
CA GLU A 31 3.42 -6.41 11.38
C GLU A 31 2.77 -7.57 10.63
N GLN A 32 1.50 -7.42 10.23
CA GLN A 32 0.79 -8.44 9.45
C GLN A 32 1.38 -8.62 8.04
N LEU A 33 1.82 -7.53 7.40
CA LEU A 33 2.52 -7.59 6.11
C LEU A 33 3.84 -8.37 6.23
N PHE A 34 4.62 -8.10 7.28
CA PHE A 34 5.90 -8.77 7.52
C PHE A 34 5.71 -10.21 8.01
N ALA A 35 4.59 -10.53 8.67
CA ALA A 35 4.22 -11.88 9.06
C ALA A 35 3.77 -12.74 7.87
N ASN A 36 3.21 -12.13 6.81
CA ASN A 36 2.70 -12.82 5.62
C ASN A 36 3.35 -12.32 4.31
N PRO A 37 4.69 -12.36 4.18
CA PRO A 37 5.40 -11.76 3.04
C PRO A 37 5.13 -12.49 1.71
N GLU A 38 4.70 -13.75 1.78
CA GLU A 38 4.39 -14.62 0.63
C GLU A 38 2.99 -14.34 0.03
N TYR A 39 2.16 -13.54 0.71
CA TYR A 39 0.83 -13.19 0.22
C TYR A 39 0.91 -12.51 -1.15
N LYS A 40 0.13 -13.01 -2.10
CA LYS A 40 0.05 -12.50 -3.48
C LYS A 40 -1.19 -11.63 -3.61
N LEU A 41 -0.98 -10.38 -4.00
CA LEU A 41 -2.09 -9.46 -4.22
C LEU A 41 -2.95 -9.96 -5.39
N ASN A 42 -4.26 -9.85 -5.22
CA ASN A 42 -5.22 -10.07 -6.30
C ASN A 42 -5.26 -8.83 -7.24
N GLU A 43 -5.99 -8.94 -8.35
CA GLU A 43 -6.05 -7.87 -9.36
C GLU A 43 -6.64 -6.57 -8.79
N SER A 44 -7.69 -6.64 -7.98
CA SER A 44 -8.31 -5.46 -7.37
C SER A 44 -7.39 -4.76 -6.34
N GLU A 45 -6.64 -5.54 -5.56
CA GLU A 45 -5.64 -5.03 -4.62
C GLU A 45 -4.46 -4.40 -5.37
N LEU A 46 -4.02 -5.01 -6.47
CA LEU A 46 -2.98 -4.44 -7.34
C LEU A 46 -3.42 -3.11 -7.95
N GLU A 47 -4.65 -3.02 -8.48
CA GLU A 47 -5.20 -1.78 -9.04
C GLU A 47 -5.31 -0.68 -7.98
N THR A 48 -5.72 -1.04 -6.76
CA THR A 48 -5.80 -0.11 -5.63
C THR A 48 -4.41 0.38 -5.24
N LEU A 49 -3.44 -0.53 -5.11
CA LEU A 49 -2.05 -0.19 -4.78
C LEU A 49 -1.43 0.70 -5.86
N ASP A 50 -1.63 0.38 -7.14
CA ASP A 50 -1.13 1.16 -8.27
C ASP A 50 -1.70 2.59 -8.26
N SER A 51 -3.01 2.74 -8.01
CA SER A 51 -3.64 4.05 -7.86
C SER A 51 -3.02 4.86 -6.71
N LEU A 52 -2.77 4.22 -5.56
CA LEU A 52 -2.13 4.86 -4.41
C LEU A 52 -0.67 5.27 -4.71
N ILE A 53 0.09 4.43 -5.40
CA ILE A 53 1.46 4.71 -5.84
C ILE A 53 1.47 5.88 -6.83
N LYS A 54 0.55 5.89 -7.81
CA LYS A 54 0.39 7.00 -8.76
C LYS A 54 0.13 8.32 -8.04
N GLN A 55 -0.81 8.34 -7.11
CA GLN A 55 -1.08 9.54 -6.31
C GLN A 55 0.13 9.95 -5.45
N ARG A 56 0.89 8.98 -4.91
CA ARG A 56 2.10 9.28 -4.14
C ARG A 56 3.20 9.89 -5.02
N ASN A 57 3.37 9.38 -6.24
CA ASN A 57 4.32 9.88 -7.23
C ASN A 57 3.93 11.25 -7.80
N ASP A 58 2.64 11.54 -7.89
CA ASP A 58 2.08 12.85 -8.25
C ASP A 58 2.38 13.92 -7.17
N GLY A 59 2.93 13.53 -6.02
CA GLY A 59 3.30 14.43 -4.93
C GLY A 59 2.24 14.51 -3.84
N LYS A 60 1.15 13.74 -3.92
CA LYS A 60 0.13 13.71 -2.88
C LYS A 60 0.71 13.17 -1.57
N PRO A 61 0.55 13.87 -0.44
CA PRO A 61 1.00 13.37 0.85
C PRO A 61 0.19 12.16 1.28
N PHE A 62 0.86 11.18 1.92
CA PHE A 62 0.23 9.95 2.40
C PHE A 62 -0.98 10.19 3.31
N ALA A 63 -0.99 11.28 4.10
CA ALA A 63 -2.11 11.64 4.96
C ALA A 63 -3.45 11.78 4.20
N TYR A 64 -3.40 12.30 2.97
CA TYR A 64 -4.58 12.43 2.10
C TYR A 64 -4.95 11.14 1.37
N LEU A 65 -4.06 10.15 1.33
CA LEU A 65 -4.35 8.81 0.82
C LEU A 65 -5.06 7.97 1.87
N LYS A 66 -4.66 8.11 3.13
CA LYS A 66 -5.20 7.32 4.23
C LYS A 66 -6.69 7.61 4.50
N GLY A 67 -7.20 8.76 4.07
CA GLY A 67 -8.60 9.13 4.28
C GLY A 67 -9.01 9.27 5.75
N SER A 68 -8.11 9.03 6.71
CA SER A 68 -8.32 9.37 8.11
C SER A 68 -8.33 10.89 8.22
N GLN A 69 -9.54 11.43 8.17
CA GLN A 69 -9.92 12.72 8.71
C GLN A 69 -9.60 12.74 10.22
N GLY A 70 -8.31 12.80 10.54
CA GLY A 70 -7.80 13.02 11.89
C GLY A 70 -7.37 14.47 12.01
N PHE A 71 -8.26 15.40 11.71
CA PHE A 71 -8.07 16.81 12.02
C PHE A 71 -9.40 17.31 12.60
N TYR A 72 -9.39 17.43 13.93
CA TYR A 72 -10.46 17.86 14.83
C TYR A 72 -11.69 16.95 14.90
N ASP A 73 -11.71 16.06 15.89
CA ASP A 73 -12.92 15.91 16.72
C ASP A 73 -13.03 17.26 17.45
N LEU A 74 -13.91 18.14 16.95
CA LEU A 74 -14.32 19.39 17.59
C LEU A 74 -15.33 19.07 18.69
#